data_AF-A0A3D5J2D8-F1
#
_entry.id   AF-A0A3D5J2D8-F1
#
_cell.length_a   1.000
_cell.length_b   1.000
_cell.length_c   1.000
_cell.angle_alpha   90.00
_cell.angle_beta   90.00
_cell.angle_gamma   90.00
#
_symmetry.space_group_name_H-M   'P 1'
#
loop_
_entity.id
_entity.type
_entity.pdbx_description
1 polymer ?
#
loop_
_entity_poly.entity_id
_entity_poly.type
_entity_poly.pdbx_seq_one_letter_code
_entity_poly.pdbx_strand_id
1 'polypeptide(L)' 'MYKPMKKLMLVMSLVFSGTFVFGQKTMTPEKLWQVERISVLGLDKNGEQLFYKVSIPNMEENDYTSKYYQIPAEGG' A
#
# COMPACT_ATOMS: atom_id res chain seq x y z
N MET A 1 36.32 -22.43 30.73
CA MET A 1 34.96 -22.50 31.31
C MET A 1 34.14 -21.31 30.81
N TYR A 2 33.59 -21.39 29.58
CA TYR A 2 32.57 -20.45 29.08
C TYR A 2 31.92 -21.02 27.81
N LYS A 3 30.76 -21.70 27.92
CA LYS A 3 29.93 -22.04 26.74
C LYS A 3 28.55 -22.54 27.20
N PRO A 4 27.52 -21.67 27.19
CA PRO A 4 26.38 -21.94 26.29
C PRO A 4 25.60 -20.69 25.78
N MET A 5 25.94 -19.45 26.16
CA MET A 5 25.07 -18.28 25.88
C MET A 5 24.99 -17.88 24.39
N LYS A 6 26.07 -18.02 23.61
CA LYS A 6 26.07 -17.65 22.17
C LYS A 6 25.16 -18.55 21.32
N LYS A 7 25.07 -19.85 21.65
CA LYS A 7 24.17 -20.79 20.94
C LYS A 7 22.70 -20.50 21.27
N LEU A 8 22.41 -20.13 22.52
CA LEU A 8 21.05 -19.77 22.94
C LEU A 8 20.59 -18.47 22.29
N MET A 9 21.45 -17.44 22.20
CA MET A 9 21.14 -16.20 21.48
C MET A 9 20.89 -16.44 19.98
N LEU A 10 21.66 -17.34 19.35
CA LEU A 10 21.44 -17.71 17.95
C LEU A 10 20.05 -18.32 17.74
N VAL A 11 19.65 -19.25 18.60
CA VAL A 11 18.33 -19.93 18.52
C VAL A 11 17.19 -18.93 18.74
N MET A 12 17.31 -18.03 19.73
CA MET A 12 16.32 -16.97 19.97
C MET A 12 16.16 -16.02 18.78
N SER A 13 17.27 -15.62 18.14
CA SER A 13 17.23 -14.77 16.94
C SER A 13 16.54 -15.47 15.78
N LEU A 14 16.74 -16.77 15.61
CA LEU A 14 16.15 -17.55 14.50
C LEU A 14 14.63 -17.71 14.66
N VAL A 15 14.15 -17.88 15.89
CA VAL A 15 12.72 -17.99 16.20
C VAL A 15 12.00 -16.63 16.01
N PHE A 16 12.66 -15.52 16.34
CA PHE A 16 12.09 -14.17 16.16
C PHE A 16 11.93 -13.76 14.69
N SER A 17 12.78 -14.24 13.77
CA SER A 17 12.66 -13.92 12.34
C SER A 17 11.44 -14.59 11.67
N GLY A 18 10.93 -15.69 12.23
CA GLY A 18 9.84 -16.48 11.63
C GLY A 18 8.43 -15.91 11.81
N THR A 19 8.24 -14.95 12.73
CA THR A 19 6.90 -14.43 13.08
C THR A 19 6.45 -13.24 12.23
N PHE A 20 7.27 -12.77 11.27
CA PHE A 20 6.95 -11.61 10.43
C PHE A 20 6.16 -11.93 9.15
N VAL A 21 5.74 -13.18 8.91
CA VAL A 21 5.09 -13.60 7.65
C VAL A 21 3.59 -13.21 7.59
N PHE A 22 2.99 -12.68 8.66
CA PHE A 22 1.57 -12.31 8.71
C PHE A 22 1.17 -11.05 7.91
N GLY A 23 2.05 -10.51 7.07
CA GLY A 23 1.88 -9.19 6.42
C GLY A 23 1.21 -9.19 5.04
N GLN A 24 1.10 -10.32 4.34
CA GLN A 24 0.59 -10.33 2.96
C GLN A 24 -0.87 -10.80 2.92
N LYS A 25 -1.82 -9.86 2.91
CA LYS A 25 -3.17 -10.14 2.42
C LYS A 25 -3.04 -10.59 0.97
N THR A 26 -3.40 -11.84 0.68
CA THR A 26 -3.34 -12.38 -0.69
C THR A 26 -4.22 -11.54 -1.62
N MET A 27 -3.62 -11.05 -2.70
CA MET A 27 -4.34 -10.41 -3.79
C MET A 27 -5.00 -11.51 -4.64
N THR A 28 -6.27 -11.79 -4.35
CA THR A 28 -7.09 -12.66 -5.21
C THR A 28 -7.53 -11.90 -6.47
N PRO A 29 -7.91 -12.58 -7.56
CA PRO A 29 -8.41 -11.91 -8.77
C PRO A 29 -9.58 -10.94 -8.50
N GLU A 30 -10.50 -11.31 -7.61
CA GLU A 30 -11.66 -10.50 -7.23
C GLU A 30 -11.21 -9.24 -6.49
N LYS A 31 -10.20 -9.37 -5.63
CA LYS A 31 -9.65 -8.25 -4.88
C LYS A 31 -8.81 -7.32 -5.75
N LEU A 32 -8.08 -7.87 -6.73
CA LEU A 32 -7.36 -7.10 -7.74
C LEU A 32 -8.30 -6.27 -8.60
N TRP A 33 -9.47 -6.82 -8.94
CA TRP A 33 -10.47 -6.09 -9.70
C TRP A 33 -11.04 -4.90 -8.88
N GLN A 34 -11.19 -5.07 -7.56
CA GLN A 34 -11.68 -4.02 -6.66
C GLN A 34 -10.64 -2.92 -6.35
N VAL A 35 -9.42 -2.98 -6.91
CA VAL A 35 -8.39 -1.96 -6.65
C VAL A 35 -8.81 -0.61 -7.22
N GLU A 36 -8.78 0.41 -6.36
CA GLU A 36 -8.97 1.81 -6.76
C GLU A 36 -7.85 2.27 -7.69
N ARG A 37 -8.21 3.05 -8.70
CA ARG A 37 -7.28 3.50 -9.75
C ARG A 37 -7.09 4.99 -9.68
N ILE A 38 -5.84 5.44 -9.61
CA ILE A 38 -5.49 6.85 -9.64
C ILE A 38 -5.18 7.31 -11.07
N SER A 39 -5.62 8.50 -11.45
CA SER A 39 -5.26 9.14 -12.72
C SER A 39 -5.01 10.62 -12.51
N VAL A 40 -3.82 11.08 -12.92
CA VAL A 40 -3.46 12.50 -12.87
C VAL A 40 -4.23 13.26 -13.94
N LEU A 41 -4.82 14.39 -13.55
CA LEU A 41 -5.53 15.29 -14.46
C LEU A 41 -4.62 16.43 -14.93
N GLY A 42 -3.73 16.91 -14.07
CA GLY A 42 -2.75 17.93 -14.41
C GLY A 42 -2.43 18.85 -13.24
N LEU A 43 -1.66 19.89 -13.52
CA LEU A 43 -1.39 20.97 -12.58
C LEU A 43 -2.33 22.16 -12.81
N ASP A 44 -2.45 23.04 -11.82
CA ASP A 44 -3.07 24.34 -12.02
C ASP A 44 -2.22 25.25 -12.92
N LYS A 45 -2.70 26.49 -13.15
CA LYS A 45 -2.03 27.44 -14.04
C LYS A 45 -0.64 27.83 -13.54
N ASN A 46 -0.44 27.86 -12.22
CA ASN A 46 0.82 28.27 -11.61
C ASN A 46 1.76 27.08 -11.33
N GLY A 47 1.27 25.85 -11.45
CA GLY A 47 2.04 24.64 -11.14
C GLY A 47 2.10 24.30 -9.64
N GLU A 48 1.36 25.02 -8.80
CA GLU A 48 1.36 24.89 -7.35
C GLU A 48 0.49 23.72 -6.88
N GLN A 49 -0.55 23.34 -7.64
CA GLN A 49 -1.54 22.34 -7.22
C GLN A 49 -1.64 21.20 -8.24
N LEU A 50 -1.59 19.95 -7.76
CA LEU A 50 -1.85 18.74 -8.55
C LEU A 50 -3.29 18.29 -8.40
N PHE A 51 -3.98 18.14 -9.54
CA PHE A 51 -5.31 17.55 -9.61
C PHE A 51 -5.22 16.10 -10.07
N TYR A 52 -5.93 15.23 -9.38
CA TYR A 52 -6.05 13.82 -9.74
C TYR A 52 -7.46 13.30 -9.44
N LYS A 53 -7.83 12.23 -10.15
CA LYS A 53 -9.05 11.47 -9.88
C LYS A 53 -8.72 10.10 -9.32
N VAL A 54 -9.58 9.60 -8.45
CA VAL A 54 -9.59 8.23 -7.97
C VAL A 54 -10.86 7.57 -8.46
N SER A 55 -10.73 6.53 -9.29
CA SER A 55 -11.83 5.71 -9.78
C SER A 55 -12.00 4.48 -8.90
N ILE A 56 -13.18 4.35 -8.32
CA ILE A 56 -13.59 3.32 -7.37
C ILE A 56 -14.49 2.34 -8.14
N PRO A 57 -14.06 1.09 -8.36
CA PRO A 57 -14.87 0.09 -9.05
C PRO A 57 -16.06 -0.36 -8.20
N ASN A 58 -17.24 -0.44 -8.80
CA ASN A 58 -18.41 -1.12 -8.25
C ASN A 58 -18.67 -2.40 -9.05
N MET A 59 -18.44 -3.55 -8.40
CA MET A 59 -18.59 -4.86 -9.00
C MET A 59 -20.05 -5.32 -9.11
N GLU A 60 -20.92 -4.84 -8.23
CA GLU A 60 -22.35 -5.20 -8.23
C GLU A 60 -23.08 -4.51 -9.38
N GLU A 61 -22.73 -3.24 -9.63
CA GLU A 61 -23.35 -2.41 -10.67
C GLU A 61 -22.58 -2.44 -12.00
N ASN A 62 -21.40 -3.07 -12.03
CA ASN A 62 -20.48 -3.06 -13.17
C ASN A 62 -20.18 -1.63 -13.67
N ASP A 63 -19.84 -0.75 -12.73
CA ASP A 63 -19.58 0.67 -12.99
C ASP A 63 -18.36 1.19 -12.21
N TYR A 64 -17.95 2.42 -12.46
CA TYR A 64 -16.86 3.11 -11.76
C TYR A 64 -17.33 4.49 -11.28
N THR A 65 -17.33 4.70 -9.96
CA THR A 65 -17.52 6.05 -9.39
C THR A 65 -16.18 6.75 -9.29
N SER A 66 -16.10 8.03 -9.67
CA SER A 66 -14.87 8.82 -9.58
C SER A 66 -14.96 9.94 -8.56
N LYS A 67 -13.90 10.10 -7.74
CA LYS A 67 -13.72 11.23 -6.83
C LYS A 67 -12.53 12.08 -7.29
N TYR A 68 -12.66 13.39 -7.15
CA TYR A 68 -11.65 14.35 -7.58
C TYR A 68 -10.98 14.95 -6.36
N TYR A 69 -9.66 15.08 -6.44
CA TYR A 69 -8.83 15.58 -5.35
C TYR A 69 -7.81 16.59 -5.89
N GLN A 70 -7.35 17.45 -4.99
CA GLN A 70 -6.25 18.36 -5.24
C GLN A 70 -5.28 18.31 -4.06
N ILE A 71 -3.98 18.37 -4.33
CA ILE A 71 -2.92 18.45 -3.33
C ILE A 71 -1.87 19.48 -3.79
N PRO A 72 -1.09 20.09 -2.89
CA PRO A 72 0.08 20.87 -3.27
C PRO A 72 1.07 20.02 -4.07
N ALA A 73 1.61 20.57 -5.16
CA ALA A 73 2.56 19.89 -6.02
C ALA A 73 3.91 19.62 -5.32
N GLU A 74 4.29 20.45 -4.35
CA GLU A 74 5.51 20.28 -3.55
C GLU A 74 5.37 19.22 -2.44
N GLY A 75 4.17 18.66 -2.24
CA GLY A 75 3.87 17.79 -1.11
C GLY A 75 3.38 18.58 0.12
N GLY A 76 3.03 17.84 1.17
CA GLY A 76 2.49 18.39 2.43
C GLY A 76 3.41 18.14 3.61
#